data_AF-A0A955A2I7-F1
#
_entry.id   AF-A0A955A2I7-F1
#
_cell.length_a   1.000
_cell.length_b   1.000
_cell.length_c   1.000
_cell.angle_alpha   90.00
_cell.angle_beta   90.00
_cell.angle_gamma   90.00
#
_symmetry.space_group_name_H-M   'P 1'
#
loop_
_entity.id
_entity.type
_entity.pdbx_description
1 polymer ?
#
loop_
_entity_poly.entity_id
_entity_poly.type
_entity_poly.pdbx_seq_one_letter_code
_entity_poly.pdbx_strand_id
1 'polypeptide(L)'
;MLWNKSFGGRGALAACVCASFALGMTERADAGMSYGFGAITANNIGDTVLGESQLSVVVASGPGAGQISFTFMNVGMAAMSITDVYFDSHDILASIATIDDSDPGVSFSEGATPGNLPAANNASPAFVASMGLTADSSPPVQPNGVNPGETLTIICNLLGGIVFDDAIAALDGGQDLRIGIHVQGFATGGSESFVNVPTPGSLALMGLSGIAAIRRRR
;
A
#
# COMPACT_ATOMS: atom_id res chain seq x y z
N MET A 1 -74.97 -33.06 39.70
CA MET A 1 -73.55 -33.45 39.50
C MET A 1 -72.88 -32.27 38.79
N LEU A 2 -72.29 -31.37 39.58
CA LEU A 2 -71.75 -30.08 39.14
C LEU A 2 -70.36 -30.30 38.55
N TRP A 3 -70.15 -29.91 37.29
CA TRP A 3 -68.81 -29.86 36.69
C TRP A 3 -68.36 -28.40 36.57
N ASN A 4 -67.42 -28.07 37.44
CA ASN A 4 -66.68 -26.82 37.54
C ASN A 4 -65.49 -26.88 36.58
N LYS A 5 -65.16 -25.78 35.89
CA LYS A 5 -63.76 -25.41 35.57
C LYS A 5 -63.64 -23.95 35.14
N SER A 6 -63.10 -23.19 36.09
CA SER A 6 -62.48 -21.86 36.00
C SER A 6 -61.43 -21.76 34.88
N PHE A 7 -61.40 -20.62 34.18
CA PHE A 7 -60.25 -20.15 33.41
C PHE A 7 -59.56 -19.00 34.16
N GLY A 8 -58.33 -19.24 34.61
CA GLY A 8 -57.34 -18.22 34.98
C GLY A 8 -56.79 -17.53 33.73
N GLY A 9 -55.86 -16.57 33.79
CA GLY A 9 -55.02 -16.03 34.85
C GLY A 9 -54.14 -14.97 34.17
N ARG A 10 -53.76 -13.95 34.94
CA ARG A 10 -53.03 -12.75 34.51
C ARG A 10 -51.64 -13.08 33.93
N GLY A 11 -51.22 -12.32 32.92
CA GLY A 11 -49.84 -12.33 32.43
C GLY A 11 -49.55 -11.09 31.58
N ALA A 12 -49.06 -10.03 32.23
CA ALA A 12 -48.48 -8.87 31.56
C ALA A 12 -47.15 -9.29 30.92
N LEU A 13 -47.06 -9.24 29.59
CA LEU A 13 -45.80 -9.42 28.88
C LEU A 13 -45.15 -8.05 28.66
N ALA A 14 -44.07 -7.83 29.40
CA ALA A 14 -43.18 -6.69 29.28
C ALA A 14 -42.43 -6.76 27.94
N ALA A 15 -42.53 -5.69 27.15
CA ALA A 15 -41.72 -5.49 25.96
C ALA A 15 -40.31 -5.04 26.39
N CYS A 16 -39.34 -5.96 26.39
CA CYS A 16 -37.93 -5.61 26.47
C CYS A 16 -37.48 -5.03 25.13
N VAL A 17 -37.44 -3.70 25.04
CA VAL A 17 -36.74 -2.99 23.97
C VAL A 17 -35.23 -3.13 24.24
N CYS A 18 -34.57 -4.06 23.57
CA CYS A 18 -33.11 -4.12 23.54
C CYS A 18 -32.60 -2.95 22.69
N ALA A 19 -32.21 -1.86 23.34
CA ALA A 19 -31.46 -0.79 22.72
C ALA A 19 -30.04 -1.30 22.41
N SER A 20 -29.81 -1.71 21.16
CA SER A 20 -28.47 -1.99 20.66
C SER A 20 -27.71 -0.66 20.59
N PHE A 21 -26.82 -0.43 21.56
CA PHE A 21 -25.79 0.61 21.47
C PHE A 21 -24.80 0.19 20.37
N ALA A 22 -25.05 0.61 19.14
CA ALA A 22 -24.03 0.57 18.10
C ALA A 22 -22.98 1.62 18.47
N LEU A 23 -21.87 1.16 19.06
CA LEU A 23 -20.64 1.95 19.15
C LEU A 23 -20.20 2.21 17.70
N GLY A 24 -20.53 3.40 17.19
CA GLY A 24 -19.97 3.88 15.94
C GLY A 24 -18.46 3.91 16.10
N MET A 25 -17.79 2.95 15.48
CA MET A 25 -16.35 3.02 15.30
C MET A 25 -16.13 4.21 14.37
N THR A 26 -15.67 5.33 14.92
CA THR A 26 -15.13 6.42 14.12
C THR A 26 -13.91 5.84 13.42
N GLU A 27 -14.06 5.53 12.14
CA GLU A 27 -12.93 5.32 11.25
C GLU A 27 -12.20 6.66 11.20
N ARG A 28 -11.00 6.70 11.80
CA ARG A 28 -10.10 7.83 11.57
C ARG A 28 -9.60 7.65 10.15
N ALA A 29 -10.15 8.42 9.22
CA ALA A 29 -9.53 8.59 7.91
C ALA A 29 -8.16 9.21 8.15
N ASP A 30 -7.13 8.37 8.08
CA ASP A 30 -5.75 8.79 8.14
C ASP A 30 -5.39 9.47 6.81
N ALA A 31 -4.74 10.62 6.88
CA ALA A 31 -4.29 11.32 5.70
C ALA A 31 -3.04 10.59 5.19
N GLY A 32 -3.21 9.72 4.20
CA GLY A 32 -2.13 8.90 3.68
C GLY A 32 -0.87 9.69 3.28
N MET A 33 0.29 9.05 3.43
CA MET A 33 1.60 9.59 3.12
C MET A 33 1.95 9.30 1.65
N SER A 34 2.28 10.34 0.88
CA SER A 34 2.62 10.19 -0.54
C SER A 34 4.14 10.06 -0.73
N TYR A 35 4.56 9.05 -1.49
CA TYR A 35 5.93 8.80 -1.90
C TYR A 35 6.05 8.88 -3.41
N GLY A 36 7.11 9.52 -3.89
CA GLY A 36 7.52 9.46 -5.29
C GLY A 36 8.43 8.26 -5.55
N PHE A 37 8.85 8.11 -6.79
CA PHE A 37 9.76 7.07 -7.23
C PHE A 37 11.03 7.67 -7.84
N GLY A 38 12.16 6.98 -7.67
CA GLY A 38 13.44 7.27 -8.29
C GLY A 38 13.89 6.09 -9.16
N ALA A 39 14.40 6.37 -10.35
CA ALA A 39 14.78 5.32 -11.30
C ALA A 39 16.05 4.57 -10.85
N ILE A 40 16.05 3.24 -10.96
CA ILE A 40 17.23 2.39 -10.76
C ILE A 40 17.81 1.88 -12.09
N THR A 41 17.07 2.09 -13.17
CA THR A 41 17.54 1.94 -14.54
C THR A 41 17.56 3.30 -15.22
N ALA A 42 18.31 3.39 -16.32
CA ALA A 42 18.35 4.57 -17.17
C ALA A 42 18.57 4.12 -18.61
N ASN A 43 17.70 3.22 -19.09
CA ASN A 43 17.74 2.78 -20.48
C ASN A 43 17.45 3.97 -21.42
N ASN A 44 16.59 4.89 -20.96
CA ASN A 44 16.32 6.18 -21.57
C ASN A 44 16.10 7.27 -20.49
N ILE A 45 16.91 8.32 -20.52
CA ILE A 45 16.85 9.44 -19.56
C ILE A 45 15.49 10.17 -19.61
N GLY A 46 14.85 10.24 -20.77
CA GLY A 46 13.52 10.83 -20.89
C GLY A 46 12.45 10.01 -20.17
N ASP A 47 12.52 8.70 -20.27
CA ASP A 47 11.57 7.78 -19.63
C ASP A 47 11.72 7.80 -18.11
N THR A 48 12.96 7.90 -17.60
CA THR A 48 13.21 8.06 -16.15
C THR A 48 12.59 9.36 -15.64
N VAL A 49 12.86 10.49 -16.29
CA VAL A 49 12.32 11.80 -15.86
C VAL A 49 10.79 11.81 -15.90
N LEU A 50 10.18 11.21 -16.92
CA LEU A 50 8.74 11.10 -17.02
C LEU A 50 8.17 10.25 -15.88
N GLY A 51 8.72 9.06 -15.63
CA GLY A 51 8.30 8.17 -14.55
C GLY A 51 8.40 8.83 -13.17
N GLU A 52 9.53 9.46 -12.85
CA GLU A 52 9.76 10.16 -11.57
C GLU A 52 8.79 11.34 -11.35
N SER A 53 8.27 11.94 -12.42
CA SER A 53 7.35 13.08 -12.36
C SER A 53 5.87 12.71 -12.27
N GLN A 54 5.51 11.50 -12.72
CA GLN A 54 4.13 11.09 -12.98
C GLN A 54 3.63 9.99 -12.05
N LEU A 55 4.55 9.16 -11.54
CA LEU A 55 4.24 7.97 -10.74
C LEU A 55 4.41 8.27 -9.25
N SER A 56 3.45 7.82 -8.46
CA SER A 56 3.50 7.95 -6.99
C SER A 56 2.74 6.81 -6.32
N VAL A 57 2.98 6.65 -5.01
CA VAL A 57 2.21 5.75 -4.16
C VAL A 57 1.76 6.50 -2.91
N VAL A 58 0.48 6.37 -2.56
CA VAL A 58 -0.08 6.86 -1.30
C VAL A 58 -0.19 5.70 -0.33
N VAL A 59 0.38 5.86 0.86
CA VAL A 59 0.44 4.86 1.91
C VAL A 59 -0.45 5.28 3.06
N ALA A 60 -1.44 4.47 3.41
CA ALA A 60 -2.39 4.78 4.48
C ALA A 60 -2.68 3.55 5.33
N SER A 61 -3.29 3.76 6.49
CA SER A 61 -3.84 2.66 7.29
C SER A 61 -4.86 1.88 6.45
N GLY A 62 -4.75 0.54 6.46
CA GLY A 62 -5.67 -0.34 5.73
C GLY A 62 -7.04 -0.47 6.41
N PRO A 63 -8.02 -1.10 5.73
CA PRO A 63 -9.38 -1.23 6.24
C PRO A 63 -9.50 -2.20 7.44
N GLY A 64 -8.56 -3.14 7.57
CA GLY A 64 -8.47 -4.07 8.69
C GLY A 64 -7.45 -3.67 9.75
N ALA A 65 -7.64 -4.17 10.98
CA ALA A 65 -6.63 -4.04 12.02
C ALA A 65 -5.32 -4.73 11.60
N GLY A 66 -4.19 -4.03 11.72
CA GLY A 66 -2.89 -4.54 11.27
C GLY A 66 -2.73 -4.59 9.76
N GLN A 67 -3.48 -3.77 9.01
CA GLN A 67 -3.31 -3.64 7.57
C GLN A 67 -2.80 -2.26 7.18
N ILE A 68 -2.16 -2.22 6.01
CA ILE A 68 -1.66 -1.01 5.36
C ILE A 68 -2.06 -1.06 3.89
N SER A 69 -2.46 0.07 3.33
CA SER A 69 -2.84 0.20 1.93
C SER A 69 -1.79 1.00 1.16
N PHE A 70 -1.40 0.50 -0.01
CA PHE A 70 -0.53 1.14 -0.97
C PHE A 70 -1.32 1.44 -2.24
N THR A 71 -1.68 2.70 -2.46
CA THR A 71 -2.41 3.13 -3.66
C THR A 71 -1.45 3.72 -4.67
N PHE A 72 -1.15 2.96 -5.71
CA PHE A 72 -0.32 3.36 -6.84
C PHE A 72 -1.12 4.24 -7.79
N MET A 73 -0.51 5.34 -8.21
CA MET A 73 -1.17 6.34 -9.04
C MET A 73 -0.27 6.74 -10.21
N ASN A 74 -0.88 6.86 -11.38
CA ASN A 74 -0.24 7.33 -12.60
C ASN A 74 -0.99 8.58 -13.08
N VAL A 75 -0.65 9.78 -12.57
CA VAL A 75 -1.55 10.96 -12.64
C VAL A 75 -1.25 11.91 -13.80
N GLY A 76 -0.23 11.61 -14.60
CA GLY A 76 0.22 12.46 -15.70
C GLY A 76 -0.43 12.08 -17.04
N MET A 77 0.14 12.60 -18.14
CA MET A 77 -0.39 12.38 -19.49
C MET A 77 0.56 11.59 -20.39
N ALA A 78 1.80 11.38 -19.96
CA ALA A 78 2.76 10.66 -20.78
C ALA A 78 2.41 9.17 -20.78
N ALA A 79 2.49 8.54 -21.96
CA ALA A 79 2.24 7.11 -22.08
C ALA A 79 3.27 6.32 -21.28
N MET A 80 2.80 5.57 -20.28
CA MET A 80 3.53 4.57 -19.49
C MET A 80 2.51 3.81 -18.62
N SER A 81 2.83 2.60 -18.21
CA SER A 81 1.98 1.77 -17.38
C SER A 81 2.80 1.08 -16.30
N ILE A 82 2.35 1.14 -15.04
CA ILE A 82 2.92 0.30 -13.98
C ILE A 82 2.42 -1.12 -14.24
N THR A 83 3.30 -2.06 -14.56
CA THR A 83 2.93 -3.44 -14.87
C THR A 83 3.18 -4.38 -13.72
N ASP A 84 4.15 -4.06 -12.88
CA ASP A 84 4.54 -4.90 -11.76
C ASP A 84 4.83 -4.06 -10.52
N VAL A 85 4.46 -4.61 -9.37
CA VAL A 85 4.73 -4.04 -8.04
C VAL A 85 5.47 -5.06 -7.21
N TYR A 86 6.51 -4.60 -6.51
CA TYR A 86 7.36 -5.41 -5.64
C TYR A 86 7.51 -4.72 -4.29
N PHE A 87 7.47 -5.47 -3.21
CA PHE A 87 7.89 -4.99 -1.90
C PHE A 87 9.15 -5.73 -1.48
N ASP A 88 10.17 -4.96 -1.12
CA ASP A 88 11.34 -5.45 -0.40
C ASP A 88 11.11 -5.12 1.07
N SER A 89 10.75 -6.13 1.84
CA SER A 89 10.34 -6.00 3.23
C SER A 89 11.12 -6.94 4.13
N HIS A 90 11.83 -6.35 5.08
CA HIS A 90 12.56 -7.03 6.14
C HIS A 90 11.74 -6.98 7.43
N ASP A 91 10.84 -7.95 7.61
CA ASP A 91 10.00 -8.13 8.81
C ASP A 91 8.92 -7.03 9.06
N ILE A 92 8.52 -6.27 8.03
CA ILE A 92 7.44 -5.26 8.14
C ILE A 92 6.11 -5.81 7.62
N LEU A 93 6.10 -6.34 6.40
CA LEU A 93 4.92 -6.88 5.73
C LEU A 93 4.90 -8.40 5.82
N ALA A 94 3.75 -8.98 6.12
CA ALA A 94 3.57 -10.43 6.23
C ALA A 94 3.05 -11.07 4.94
N SER A 95 2.09 -10.42 4.28
CA SER A 95 1.44 -10.93 3.05
C SER A 95 0.64 -9.83 2.36
N ILE A 96 0.36 -10.01 1.06
CA ILE A 96 -0.73 -9.31 0.39
C ILE A 96 -2.04 -9.90 0.91
N ALA A 97 -2.94 -9.03 1.36
CA ALA A 97 -4.27 -9.39 1.84
C ALA A 97 -5.30 -9.28 0.72
N THR A 98 -5.20 -8.19 -0.04
CA THR A 98 -6.13 -7.84 -1.12
C THR A 98 -5.39 -7.05 -2.18
N ILE A 99 -5.72 -7.32 -3.44
CA ILE A 99 -5.43 -6.44 -4.58
C ILE A 99 -6.78 -5.86 -5.00
N ASP A 100 -6.93 -4.55 -4.87
CA ASP A 100 -8.08 -3.79 -5.36
C ASP A 100 -7.70 -3.15 -6.70
N ASP A 101 -8.07 -3.86 -7.76
CA ASP A 101 -7.93 -3.49 -9.16
C ASP A 101 -9.29 -3.09 -9.77
N SER A 102 -10.20 -2.54 -8.96
CA SER A 102 -11.56 -2.18 -9.41
C SER A 102 -11.63 -1.01 -10.39
N ASP A 103 -10.53 -0.30 -10.60
CA ASP A 103 -10.40 0.76 -11.61
C ASP A 103 -10.49 0.15 -13.02
N PRO A 104 -11.44 0.60 -13.88
CA PRO A 104 -11.61 0.00 -15.20
C PRO A 104 -10.33 0.07 -16.06
N GLY A 105 -9.82 -1.09 -16.45
CA GLY A 105 -8.59 -1.19 -17.24
C GLY A 105 -7.40 -1.71 -16.43
N VAL A 106 -7.50 -1.74 -15.12
CA VAL A 106 -6.49 -2.32 -14.24
C VAL A 106 -6.87 -3.76 -13.94
N SER A 107 -5.91 -4.69 -14.04
CA SER A 107 -6.13 -6.08 -13.64
C SER A 107 -4.83 -6.71 -13.16
N PHE A 108 -4.77 -7.06 -11.87
CA PHE A 108 -3.55 -7.55 -11.22
C PHE A 108 -3.76 -8.88 -10.50
N SER A 109 -2.68 -9.64 -10.37
CA SER A 109 -2.65 -10.87 -9.58
C SER A 109 -1.37 -10.97 -8.76
N GLU A 110 -1.42 -11.70 -7.66
CA GLU A 110 -0.24 -11.95 -6.85
C GLU A 110 0.80 -12.80 -7.59
N GLY A 111 2.07 -12.47 -7.41
CA GLY A 111 3.21 -13.19 -7.98
C GLY A 111 3.68 -12.60 -9.31
N ALA A 112 4.69 -11.73 -9.26
CA ALA A 112 5.26 -11.14 -10.47
C ALA A 112 6.23 -12.08 -11.20
N THR A 113 6.30 -11.95 -12.53
CA THR A 113 7.29 -12.63 -13.36
C THR A 113 8.06 -11.61 -14.21
N PRO A 114 9.35 -11.36 -13.93
CA PRO A 114 10.23 -12.05 -12.99
C PRO A 114 9.89 -11.81 -11.51
N GLY A 115 10.24 -12.76 -10.64
CA GLY A 115 9.93 -12.67 -9.20
C GLY A 115 10.74 -11.63 -8.40
N ASN A 116 11.61 -10.86 -9.05
CA ASN A 116 12.29 -9.71 -8.45
C ASN A 116 12.34 -8.56 -9.47
N LEU A 117 12.44 -7.34 -8.97
CA LEU A 117 12.44 -6.12 -9.77
C LEU A 117 13.54 -6.18 -10.84
N PRO A 118 13.23 -5.90 -12.12
CA PRO A 118 14.25 -5.88 -13.17
C PRO A 118 15.37 -4.87 -12.84
N ALA A 119 16.62 -5.30 -13.01
CA ALA A 119 17.83 -4.55 -12.65
C ALA A 119 17.92 -4.12 -11.16
N ALA A 120 17.28 -4.86 -10.25
CA ALA A 120 17.32 -4.64 -8.80
C ALA A 120 18.74 -4.46 -8.20
N ASN A 121 19.76 -5.04 -8.84
CA ASN A 121 21.16 -4.91 -8.42
C ASN A 121 21.75 -3.49 -8.62
N ASN A 122 21.05 -2.59 -9.32
CA ASN A 122 21.43 -1.20 -9.47
C ASN A 122 21.01 -0.33 -8.27
N ALA A 123 20.07 -0.80 -7.45
CA ALA A 123 19.70 -0.13 -6.21
C ALA A 123 20.84 -0.27 -5.17
N SER A 124 20.91 0.67 -4.23
CA SER A 124 21.87 0.63 -3.11
C SER A 124 21.16 0.78 -1.76
N PRO A 125 21.10 -0.29 -0.92
CA PRO A 125 21.52 -1.66 -1.23
C PRO A 125 20.68 -2.27 -2.36
N ALA A 126 21.11 -3.41 -2.91
CA ALA A 126 20.34 -4.12 -3.96
C ALA A 126 18.91 -4.38 -3.49
N PHE A 127 17.94 -4.25 -4.40
CA PHE A 127 16.54 -4.52 -4.11
C PHE A 127 16.28 -6.03 -4.14
N VAL A 128 15.56 -6.54 -3.14
CA VAL A 128 15.23 -7.96 -3.03
C VAL A 128 13.75 -8.08 -2.70
N ALA A 129 12.93 -8.34 -3.72
CA ALA A 129 11.51 -8.57 -3.52
C ALA A 129 11.29 -9.71 -2.53
N SER A 130 10.48 -9.44 -1.50
CA SER A 130 10.08 -10.43 -0.52
C SER A 130 9.08 -11.40 -1.13
N MET A 131 9.28 -12.69 -0.86
CA MET A 131 8.44 -13.76 -1.41
C MET A 131 6.97 -13.55 -1.01
N GLY A 132 6.06 -13.61 -1.99
CA GLY A 132 4.61 -13.40 -1.75
C GLY A 132 4.20 -11.94 -1.58
N LEU A 133 5.13 -10.99 -1.77
CA LEU A 133 4.85 -9.55 -1.73
C LEU A 133 5.16 -8.91 -3.10
N THR A 134 4.60 -9.51 -4.14
CA THR A 134 4.74 -9.03 -5.52
C THR A 134 3.40 -9.17 -6.23
N ALA A 135 3.09 -8.27 -7.16
CA ALA A 135 1.90 -8.33 -7.99
C ALA A 135 2.24 -7.94 -9.43
N ASP A 136 1.59 -8.58 -10.40
CA ASP A 136 1.78 -8.36 -11.83
C ASP A 136 0.43 -8.25 -12.53
N SER A 137 0.40 -7.36 -13.52
CA SER A 137 -0.71 -7.15 -14.42
C SER A 137 -1.03 -8.39 -15.25
N SER A 138 -2.30 -8.76 -15.29
CA SER A 138 -2.75 -9.90 -16.08
C SER A 138 -2.57 -9.65 -17.58
N PRO A 139 -2.26 -10.65 -18.42
CA PRO A 139 -2.16 -10.45 -19.86
C PRO A 139 -3.44 -9.89 -20.50
N PRO A 140 -3.32 -8.95 -21.46
CA PRO A 140 -2.09 -8.30 -21.90
C PRO A 140 -1.52 -7.33 -20.87
N VAL A 141 -0.23 -7.48 -20.55
CA VAL A 141 0.48 -6.83 -19.41
C VAL A 141 0.32 -5.30 -19.41
N GLN A 142 0.86 -4.59 -20.39
CA GLN A 142 0.79 -3.11 -20.41
C GLN A 142 -0.64 -2.55 -20.45
N PRO A 143 -1.56 -3.04 -21.30
CA PRO A 143 -2.93 -2.53 -21.32
C PRO A 143 -3.70 -2.73 -20.01
N ASN A 144 -3.37 -3.78 -19.24
CA ASN A 144 -4.01 -4.09 -17.97
C ASN A 144 -3.24 -3.57 -16.73
N GLY A 145 -2.10 -2.90 -16.95
CA GLY A 145 -1.35 -2.23 -15.88
C GLY A 145 -2.04 -0.94 -15.42
N VAL A 146 -1.34 -0.12 -14.66
CA VAL A 146 -1.83 1.20 -14.23
C VAL A 146 -1.39 2.26 -15.23
N ASN A 147 -2.25 2.58 -16.20
CA ASN A 147 -2.03 3.58 -17.24
C ASN A 147 -2.34 5.01 -16.74
N PRO A 148 -2.06 6.06 -17.54
CA PRO A 148 -2.28 7.43 -17.11
C PRO A 148 -3.76 7.70 -16.80
N GLY A 149 -4.03 8.18 -15.59
CA GLY A 149 -5.36 8.42 -15.04
C GLY A 149 -5.90 7.29 -14.15
N GLU A 150 -5.21 6.15 -14.09
CA GLU A 150 -5.67 4.95 -13.37
C GLU A 150 -4.95 4.78 -12.02
N THR A 151 -5.53 3.91 -11.18
CA THR A 151 -5.02 3.58 -9.85
C THR A 151 -5.10 2.08 -9.54
N LEU A 152 -4.21 1.62 -8.67
CA LEU A 152 -4.22 0.27 -8.10
C LEU A 152 -3.99 0.36 -6.60
N THR A 153 -4.79 -0.33 -5.79
CA THR A 153 -4.53 -0.42 -4.35
C THR A 153 -4.14 -1.84 -3.95
N ILE A 154 -2.96 -1.98 -3.36
CA ILE A 154 -2.53 -3.24 -2.73
C ILE A 154 -2.63 -3.08 -1.22
N ILE A 155 -3.40 -3.95 -0.58
CA ILE A 155 -3.54 -4.00 0.87
C ILE A 155 -2.68 -5.14 1.39
N CYS A 156 -1.78 -4.84 2.31
CA CYS A 156 -0.90 -5.82 2.94
C CYS A 156 -1.23 -5.98 4.41
N ASN A 157 -1.06 -7.20 4.92
CA ASN A 157 -1.03 -7.45 6.36
C ASN A 157 0.35 -7.07 6.89
N LEU A 158 0.38 -6.29 7.98
CA LEU A 158 1.59 -6.03 8.75
C LEU A 158 1.98 -7.29 9.55
N LEU A 159 3.27 -7.45 9.80
CA LEU A 159 3.76 -8.51 10.68
C LEU A 159 3.24 -8.28 12.13
N GLY A 160 3.04 -9.37 12.88
CA GLY A 160 2.52 -9.28 14.24
C GLY A 160 3.35 -8.37 15.15
N GLY A 161 2.71 -7.34 15.72
CA GLY A 161 3.37 -6.37 16.59
C GLY A 161 3.86 -5.10 15.89
N ILE A 162 3.84 -5.08 14.55
CA ILE A 162 4.12 -3.89 13.74
C ILE A 162 2.85 -3.05 13.63
N VAL A 163 2.98 -1.73 13.84
CA VAL A 163 1.90 -0.77 13.60
C VAL A 163 2.17 0.08 12.37
N PHE A 164 1.18 0.85 11.92
CA PHE A 164 1.30 1.74 10.76
C PHE A 164 2.51 2.67 10.85
N ASP A 165 2.75 3.29 12.01
CA ASP A 165 3.87 4.20 12.23
C ASP A 165 5.23 3.52 12.03
N ASP A 166 5.36 2.23 12.38
CA ASP A 166 6.60 1.46 12.16
C ASP A 166 6.83 1.25 10.66
N ALA A 167 5.77 0.96 9.89
CA ALA A 167 5.86 0.80 8.45
C ALA A 167 6.22 2.12 7.74
N ILE A 168 5.67 3.25 8.19
CA ILE A 168 6.05 4.57 7.70
C ILE A 168 7.52 4.89 8.03
N ALA A 169 7.98 4.60 9.24
CA ALA A 169 9.37 4.77 9.63
C ALA A 169 10.32 3.89 8.78
N ALA A 170 9.91 2.65 8.45
CA ALA A 170 10.66 1.75 7.60
C ALA A 170 10.78 2.27 6.15
N LEU A 171 9.70 2.84 5.59
CA LEU A 171 9.69 3.47 4.27
C LEU A 171 10.57 4.71 4.22
N ASP A 172 10.50 5.58 5.25
CA ASP A 172 11.32 6.78 5.36
C ASP A 172 12.80 6.45 5.58
N GLY A 173 13.10 5.34 6.26
CA GLY A 173 14.46 4.81 6.41
C GLY A 173 15.02 4.23 5.12
N GLY A 174 14.16 3.70 4.24
CA GLY A 174 14.53 3.21 2.91
C GLY A 174 15.43 1.96 2.93
N GLN A 175 15.39 1.16 4.01
CA GLN A 175 16.16 -0.07 4.17
C GLN A 175 15.26 -1.26 4.54
N ASP A 176 14.39 -1.08 5.53
CA ASP A 176 13.56 -2.16 6.07
C ASP A 176 12.27 -2.39 5.28
N LEU A 177 11.76 -1.34 4.60
CA LEU A 177 10.66 -1.45 3.65
C LEU A 177 10.92 -0.54 2.45
N ARG A 178 10.90 -1.12 1.25
CA ARG A 178 10.99 -0.41 -0.03
C ARG A 178 9.94 -0.93 -0.99
N ILE A 179 9.47 -0.05 -1.86
CA ILE A 179 8.46 -0.31 -2.88
C ILE A 179 9.15 -0.16 -4.23
N GLY A 180 9.15 -1.22 -5.01
CA GLY A 180 9.65 -1.25 -6.37
C GLY A 180 8.50 -1.33 -7.37
N ILE A 181 8.65 -0.66 -8.51
CA ILE A 181 7.71 -0.76 -9.63
C ILE A 181 8.47 -1.01 -10.93
N HIS A 182 7.93 -1.89 -11.77
CA HIS A 182 8.36 -2.00 -13.16
C HIS A 182 7.34 -1.32 -14.06
N VAL A 183 7.83 -0.49 -14.97
CA VAL A 183 7.02 0.38 -15.81
C VAL A 183 7.35 0.09 -17.27
N GLN A 184 6.32 -0.12 -18.08
CA GLN A 184 6.43 -0.43 -19.50
C GLN A 184 5.53 0.50 -20.32
N GLY A 185 5.64 0.42 -21.65
CA GLY A 185 4.74 1.17 -22.53
C GLY A 185 5.06 2.65 -22.62
N PHE A 186 6.30 3.03 -22.34
CA PHE A 186 6.78 4.39 -22.64
C PHE A 186 6.59 4.70 -24.13
N ALA A 187 6.40 5.96 -24.50
CA ALA A 187 6.24 6.37 -25.90
C ALA A 187 7.45 5.99 -26.78
N THR A 188 8.62 5.77 -26.17
CA THR A 188 9.86 5.27 -26.77
C THR A 188 9.83 3.76 -27.06
N GLY A 189 8.84 3.04 -26.53
CA GLY A 189 8.72 1.58 -26.55
C GLY A 189 9.51 0.86 -25.45
N GLY A 190 10.16 1.60 -24.54
CA GLY A 190 11.02 1.06 -23.49
C GLY A 190 10.31 0.65 -22.20
N SER A 191 11.12 0.26 -21.23
CA SER A 191 10.73 -0.04 -19.85
C SER A 191 11.78 0.47 -18.88
N GLU A 192 11.35 0.87 -17.69
CA GLU A 192 12.23 1.33 -16.61
C GLU A 192 11.76 0.73 -15.28
N SER A 193 12.68 0.56 -14.34
CA SER A 193 12.41 0.13 -12.97
C SER A 193 12.68 1.27 -12.01
N PHE A 194 11.81 1.40 -11.01
CA PHE A 194 11.90 2.47 -10.02
C PHE A 194 11.73 1.93 -8.59
N VAL A 195 12.28 2.66 -7.63
CA VAL A 195 12.12 2.40 -6.19
C VAL A 195 11.65 3.68 -5.51
N ASN A 196 10.78 3.56 -4.50
CA ASN A 196 10.28 4.73 -3.78
C ASN A 196 11.42 5.56 -3.17
N VAL A 197 11.25 6.87 -3.16
CA VAL A 197 12.16 7.79 -2.47
C VAL A 197 11.53 8.26 -1.15
N PRO A 198 12.30 8.40 -0.06
CA PRO A 198 11.80 8.95 1.19
C PRO A 198 11.16 10.32 0.99
N THR A 199 10.13 10.63 1.78
CA THR A 199 9.48 11.94 1.68
C THR A 199 10.48 13.06 2.04
N PRO A 200 10.49 14.21 1.33
CA PRO A 200 11.45 15.28 1.61
C PRO A 200 11.46 15.79 3.08
N GLY A 201 10.38 15.58 3.83
CA GLY A 201 10.26 15.94 5.24
C GLY A 201 11.01 15.02 6.21
N SER A 202 11.17 13.72 5.89
CA SER A 202 11.80 12.75 6.81
C SER A 202 13.32 12.94 6.91
N LEU A 203 13.97 13.38 5.84
CA LEU A 203 15.40 13.77 5.85
C LEU A 203 15.67 14.99 6.75
N ALA A 204 14.73 15.94 6.81
CA ALA A 204 14.86 17.13 7.65
C ALA A 204 14.72 16.80 9.15
N LEU A 205 13.86 15.84 9.52
CA LEU A 205 13.64 15.47 10.91
C LEU A 205 14.81 14.64 11.49
N MET A 206 15.40 13.75 10.69
CA MET A 206 16.60 13.01 11.07
C MET A 206 17.81 13.93 11.31
N GLY A 207 17.94 15.01 10.54
CA GLY A 207 18.97 16.04 10.75
C GLY A 207 18.81 16.81 12.08
N LEU A 208 17.58 16.96 12.58
CA LEU A 208 17.31 17.68 13.82
C LEU A 208 17.44 16.80 15.07
N SER A 209 17.07 15.51 14.99
CA SER A 209 17.26 14.55 16.11
C SER A 209 18.74 14.35 16.47
N GLY A 210 19.65 14.42 15.49
CA GLY A 210 21.09 14.35 15.74
C GLY A 210 21.64 15.53 16.57
N ILE A 211 21.04 16.71 16.46
CA ILE A 211 21.49 17.93 17.16
C ILE A 211 21.00 17.93 18.64
N ALA A 212 19.83 17.36 18.93
CA ALA A 212 19.31 17.27 20.29
C ALA A 212 20.11 16.28 21.18
N ALA A 213 20.70 15.24 20.60
CA ALA A 213 21.48 14.24 21.34
C ALA A 213 22.87 14.74 21.81
N ILE A 214 23.41 15.79 21.17
CA ILE A 214 24.77 16.28 21.46
C ILE A 214 24.85 17.14 22.74
N ARG A 215 23.72 17.59 23.30
CA ARG A 215 23.72 18.54 24.43
C ARG A 215 23.62 17.91 25.83
N ARG A 216 23.73 16.58 25.98
CA ARG A 216 23.67 15.90 27.30
C ARG A 216 24.98 15.28 27.80
N ARG A 217 26.12 15.69 27.27
CA ARG A 217 27.43 15.38 27.86
C ARG A 217 28.31 16.62 28.04
N ARG A 218 27.95 17.45 29.02
CA ARG A 218 28.89 18.24 29.84
C ARG A 218 28.32 18.37 31.24
#